data_AF-A0A0C9RGE3-F1
#
_entry.id   AF-A0A0C9RGE3-F1
#
_cell.length_a   1.000
_cell.length_b   1.000
_cell.length_c   1.000
_cell.angle_alpha   90.00
_cell.angle_beta   90.00
_cell.angle_gamma   90.00
#
_symmetry.space_group_name_H-M   'P 1'
#
loop_
_entity.id
_entity.type
_entity.pdbx_description
1 polymer ?
#
loop_
_entity_poly.entity_id
_entity_poly.type
_entity_poly.pdbx_seq_one_letter_code
_entity_poly.pdbx_strand_id
1 'polypeptide(L)'
;MDQAPSDNELRKIIDKLAQFVARNGPEFEQMTKNKQKDNPKFSFLFGGDYFNYYQYKVTTEQASKSIKKNKVTKNSISLLDSEIFNEKSDKQQVHLFLFTKVFEKMNFS
;
A
#
# COMPACT_ATOMS: atom_id res chain seq x y z
N MET A 1 -22.85 6.73 -1.74
CA MET A 1 -21.89 6.84 -0.63
C MET A 1 -21.42 5.44 -0.34
N ASP A 2 -20.13 5.18 -0.52
CA ASP A 2 -19.58 3.83 -0.40
C ASP A 2 -19.69 3.34 1.04
N GLN A 3 -20.46 2.28 1.22
CA GLN A 3 -20.79 1.72 2.53
C GLN A 3 -19.53 1.15 3.17
N ALA A 4 -19.24 1.56 4.41
CA ALA A 4 -18.18 0.93 5.18
C ALA A 4 -18.62 -0.50 5.58
N PRO A 5 -17.68 -1.46 5.66
CA PRO A 5 -18.01 -2.80 6.14
C PRO A 5 -18.58 -2.76 7.55
N SER A 6 -19.63 -3.55 7.80
CA SER A 6 -20.16 -3.78 9.16
C SER A 6 -19.18 -4.57 10.03
N ASP A 7 -18.35 -5.40 9.41
CA ASP A 7 -17.28 -6.12 10.07
C ASP A 7 -16.13 -5.15 10.42
N ASN A 8 -15.91 -4.96 11.72
CA ASN A 8 -14.85 -4.10 12.24
C ASN A 8 -13.46 -4.57 11.82
N GLU A 9 -13.23 -5.88 11.69
CA GLU A 9 -11.94 -6.41 11.27
C GLU A 9 -11.70 -6.13 9.79
N LEU A 10 -12.70 -6.35 8.93
CA LEU A 10 -12.61 -6.02 7.51
C LEU A 10 -12.37 -4.52 7.30
N ARG A 11 -13.07 -3.66 8.06
CA ARG A 11 -12.86 -2.21 8.02
C ARG A 11 -11.42 -1.84 8.38
N LYS A 12 -10.88 -2.40 9.46
CA LYS A 12 -9.47 -2.18 9.88
C LYS A 12 -8.49 -2.62 8.79
N ILE A 13 -8.74 -3.76 8.14
CA ILE A 13 -7.89 -4.26 7.05
C ILE A 13 -7.87 -3.27 5.89
N ILE A 14 -9.04 -2.82 5.44
CA ILE A 14 -9.17 -1.85 4.35
C ILE A 14 -8.50 -0.52 4.72
N ASP A 15 -8.76 0.00 5.92
CA ASP A 15 -8.18 1.27 6.39
C ASP A 15 -6.64 1.22 6.45
N LYS A 16 -6.06 0.18 7.05
CA LYS A 16 -4.59 0.06 7.13
C LYS A 16 -3.98 -0.15 5.75
N LEU A 17 -4.59 -0.97 4.90
CA LEU A 17 -4.07 -1.19 3.54
C LEU A 17 -4.13 0.11 2.73
N ALA A 18 -5.22 0.85 2.84
CA ALA A 18 -5.37 2.13 2.15
C ALA A 18 -4.30 3.14 2.58
N GLN A 19 -4.06 3.25 3.89
CA GLN A 19 -2.98 4.08 4.42
C GLN A 19 -1.59 3.62 3.94
N PHE A 20 -1.36 2.31 3.88
CA PHE A 20 -0.10 1.74 3.42
C PHE A 20 0.15 2.03 1.94
N VAL A 21 -0.84 1.81 1.08
CA VAL A 21 -0.76 2.08 -0.37
C VAL A 21 -0.66 3.58 -0.64
N ALA A 22 -1.42 4.40 0.08
CA ALA A 22 -1.28 5.86 0.03
C ALA A 22 0.11 6.36 0.46
N ARG A 23 0.78 5.60 1.33
CA ARG A 23 2.12 5.95 1.82
C ARG A 23 3.23 5.56 0.86
N ASN A 24 3.17 4.33 0.35
CA ASN A 24 4.28 3.68 -0.33
C ASN A 24 4.08 3.55 -1.84
N GLY A 25 2.86 3.72 -2.35
CA GLY A 25 2.56 3.68 -3.77
C GLY A 25 1.66 2.50 -4.18
N PRO A 26 1.11 2.54 -5.41
CA PRO A 26 0.23 1.51 -5.96
C PRO A 26 0.93 0.16 -6.22
N GLU A 27 2.27 0.12 -6.30
CA GLU A 27 3.04 -1.11 -6.47
C GLU A 27 2.78 -2.10 -5.32
N PHE A 28 2.61 -1.57 -4.11
CA PHE A 28 2.29 -2.35 -2.93
C PHE A 28 0.87 -2.94 -2.95
N GLU A 29 -0.07 -2.28 -3.62
CA GLU A 29 -1.41 -2.83 -3.84
C GLU A 29 -1.32 -4.09 -4.71
N GLN A 30 -0.56 -4.03 -5.80
CA GLN A 30 -0.34 -5.16 -6.72
C GLN A 30 0.31 -6.35 -6.02
N MET A 31 1.29 -6.09 -5.16
CA MET A 31 1.94 -7.15 -4.39
C MET A 31 1.00 -7.78 -3.37
N THR A 32 0.18 -6.96 -2.70
CA THR A 32 -0.84 -7.43 -1.75
C THR A 32 -1.88 -8.29 -2.47
N LYS A 33 -2.34 -7.86 -3.65
CA LYS A 33 -3.20 -8.64 -4.54
C LYS A 33 -2.56 -10.01 -4.85
N ASN A 34 -1.33 -10.03 -5.35
CA ASN A 34 -0.67 -11.29 -5.70
C ASN A 34 -0.49 -12.23 -4.50
N LYS A 35 -0.19 -11.70 -3.32
CA LYS A 35 0.06 -12.49 -2.10
C LYS A 35 -1.22 -12.98 -1.42
N GLN A 36 -2.30 -12.20 -1.49
CA GLN A 36 -3.57 -12.45 -0.81
C GLN A 36 -4.69 -12.85 -1.78
N LYS A 37 -4.36 -13.24 -3.01
CA LYS A 37 -5.33 -13.67 -4.03
C LYS A 37 -6.25 -14.80 -3.54
N ASP A 38 -5.73 -15.67 -2.68
CA ASP A 38 -6.45 -16.83 -2.14
C ASP A 38 -7.12 -16.51 -0.78
N ASN A 39 -7.00 -15.28 -0.28
CA ASN A 39 -7.55 -14.87 1.02
C ASN A 39 -8.86 -14.08 0.83
N PRO A 40 -10.01 -14.61 1.29
CA PRO A 40 -11.31 -13.95 1.12
C PRO A 40 -11.38 -12.60 1.84
N LYS A 41 -10.57 -12.35 2.87
CA LYS A 41 -10.49 -11.04 3.55
C LYS A 41 -9.99 -9.91 2.64
N PHE A 42 -9.30 -10.25 1.56
CA PHE A 42 -8.77 -9.31 0.55
C PHE A 42 -9.55 -9.37 -0.76
N SER A 43 -10.69 -10.06 -0.80
CA SER A 43 -11.56 -10.15 -1.99
C SER A 43 -11.99 -8.78 -2.52
N PHE A 44 -12.14 -7.78 -1.65
CA PHE A 44 -12.44 -6.40 -2.02
C PHE A 44 -11.42 -5.78 -3.00
N LEU A 45 -10.17 -6.26 -3.03
CA LEU A 45 -9.16 -5.79 -3.97
C LEU A 45 -9.42 -6.22 -5.42
N PHE A 46 -10.22 -7.26 -5.62
CA PHE A 46 -10.46 -7.88 -6.93
C PHE A 46 -11.82 -7.50 -7.53
N GLY A 47 -12.36 -6.33 -7.15
CA GLY A 47 -13.67 -5.88 -7.62
C GLY A 47 -14.83 -6.46 -6.82
N GLY A 48 -14.60 -6.87 -5.58
CA GLY A 48 -15.64 -7.26 -4.64
C GLY A 48 -16.29 -6.07 -3.93
N ASP A 49 -17.17 -6.39 -2.97
CA ASP A 49 -17.76 -5.41 -2.07
C ASP A 49 -16.66 -4.59 -1.38
N TYR A 50 -16.94 -3.31 -1.12
CA TYR A 50 -16.02 -2.37 -0.47
C TYR A 50 -14.80 -1.94 -1.30
N PHE A 51 -14.69 -2.32 -2.58
CA PHE A 51 -13.65 -1.79 -3.47
C PHE A 51 -13.67 -0.26 -3.56
N ASN A 52 -14.86 0.34 -3.75
CA ASN A 52 -15.01 1.79 -3.80
C ASN A 52 -14.63 2.45 -2.46
N TYR A 53 -15.03 1.84 -1.34
CA TYR A 53 -14.65 2.32 0.00
C TYR A 53 -13.12 2.31 0.18
N TYR A 54 -12.45 1.23 -0.26
CA TYR A 54 -11.00 1.15 -0.29
C TYR A 54 -10.37 2.27 -1.16
N GLN A 55 -10.85 2.48 -2.38
CA GLN A 55 -10.33 3.53 -3.27
C GLN A 55 -10.51 4.93 -2.69
N TYR A 56 -11.68 5.21 -2.09
CA TYR A 56 -11.95 6.45 -1.39
C TYR A 56 -10.95 6.67 -0.24
N LYS A 57 -10.69 5.63 0.56
CA LYS A 57 -9.71 5.68 1.64
C LYS A 57 -8.31 5.96 1.12
N VAL A 58 -7.85 5.25 0.09
CA VAL A 58 -6.52 5.49 -0.52
C VAL A 58 -6.39 6.94 -0.97
N THR A 59 -7.40 7.43 -1.70
CA THR A 59 -7.41 8.81 -2.22
C THR A 59 -7.40 9.84 -1.09
N THR A 60 -8.18 9.62 -0.02
CA THR A 60 -8.24 10.51 1.14
C THR A 60 -6.91 10.55 1.90
N GLU A 61 -6.27 9.40 2.10
CA GLU A 61 -4.97 9.29 2.76
C GLU A 61 -3.86 9.92 1.90
N GLN A 62 -3.94 9.79 0.57
CA GLN A 62 -3.02 10.47 -0.37
C GLN A 62 -3.22 11.99 -0.35
N ALA A 63 -4.47 12.46 -0.39
CA ALA A 63 -4.81 13.88 -0.36
C ALA A 63 -4.41 14.55 0.96
N SER A 64 -4.49 13.81 2.09
CA SER A 64 -4.08 14.30 3.41
C SER A 64 -2.57 14.60 3.50
N LYS A 65 -1.73 14.04 2.62
CA LYS A 65 -0.30 14.39 2.52
C LYS A 65 -0.07 15.74 1.81
N SER A 66 -1.01 16.23 1.01
CA SER A 66 -0.88 17.48 0.24
C SER A 66 -0.76 18.71 1.15
N ILE A 67 -1.38 18.68 2.33
CA ILE A 67 -1.44 19.83 3.24
C ILE A 67 -0.16 19.97 4.10
N LYS A 68 0.69 18.94 4.18
CA LYS A 68 1.98 18.98 4.90
C LYS A 68 3.22 19.09 3.98
N LYS A 69 3.05 19.45 2.71
CA LYS A 69 4.17 19.67 1.76
C LYS A 69 4.42 21.16 1.52
N ASN A 70 4.74 21.90 2.58
CA ASN A 70 5.45 23.18 2.48
C ASN A 70 6.47 23.29 3.63
N LYS A 71 7.43 22.36 3.64
CA LYS A 71 8.82 22.57 4.11
C LYS A 71 9.61 21.28 3.88
N VAL A 72 10.64 21.38 3.01
CA VAL A 72 11.83 20.51 2.92
C VAL A 72 11.54 19.10 2.35
N THR A 73 12.05 18.60 1.22
CA THR A 73 13.05 19.03 0.23
C THR A 73 12.83 18.20 -1.04
N LYS A 74 12.84 18.84 -2.21
CA LYS A 74 13.14 18.16 -3.49
C LYS A 74 14.63 17.79 -3.46
N ASN A 75 14.98 16.54 -3.75
CA ASN A 75 16.34 15.97 -3.87
C ASN A 75 16.97 15.36 -2.61
N SER A 76 16.62 14.12 -2.29
CA SER A 76 17.52 13.24 -1.51
C SER A 76 17.28 11.74 -1.72
N ILE A 77 16.80 11.28 -2.89
CA ILE A 77 16.93 9.86 -3.32
C ILE A 77 16.99 9.79 -4.86
N SER A 78 17.92 10.49 -5.51
CA SER A 78 18.11 10.33 -6.95
C SER A 78 19.53 10.32 -7.48
N LEU A 79 20.60 10.43 -6.67
CA LEU A 79 21.96 10.62 -7.24
C LEU A 79 23.15 10.00 -6.47
N LEU A 80 22.98 9.21 -5.40
CA LEU A 80 24.14 8.66 -4.66
C LEU A 80 24.13 7.14 -4.38
N ASP A 81 23.11 6.39 -4.77
CA ASP A 81 23.13 4.92 -4.70
C ASP A 81 23.05 4.24 -6.09
N SER A 82 23.24 5.01 -7.15
CA SER A 82 23.12 4.55 -8.54
C SER A 82 24.29 3.70 -9.06
N GLU A 83 25.20 3.25 -8.20
CA GLU A 83 26.36 2.41 -8.61
C GLU A 83 26.39 0.99 -8.01
N ILE A 84 25.39 0.56 -7.23
CA ILE A 84 25.31 -0.83 -6.75
C ILE A 84 23.89 -1.37 -6.86
N PHE A 85 23.39 -1.61 -8.07
CA PHE A 85 22.72 -2.87 -8.42
C PHE A 85 22.28 -2.82 -9.89
N ASN A 86 23.06 -3.52 -10.70
CA ASN A 86 22.71 -3.91 -12.05
C ASN A 86 21.70 -5.06 -12.01
N GLU A 87 21.05 -5.33 -13.14
CA GLU A 87 20.05 -6.38 -13.39
C GLU A 87 18.60 -6.09 -12.96
N LYS A 88 17.73 -6.13 -13.97
CA LYS A 88 16.27 -5.94 -13.90
C LYS A 88 15.52 -7.09 -13.18
N SER A 89 16.21 -7.86 -12.33
CA SER A 89 15.71 -8.97 -11.52
C SER A 89 15.55 -8.60 -10.04
N ASP A 90 16.44 -7.75 -9.50
CA ASP A 90 16.58 -7.62 -8.03
C ASP A 90 15.80 -6.49 -7.37
N LYS A 91 15.37 -5.48 -8.13
CA LYS A 91 14.52 -4.40 -7.56
C LYS A 91 13.18 -4.94 -7.05
N GLN A 92 12.63 -5.97 -7.70
CA GLN A 92 11.41 -6.62 -7.24
C GLN A 92 11.67 -7.51 -6.01
N GLN A 93 12.83 -8.19 -5.94
CA GLN A 93 13.19 -9.03 -4.79
C GLN A 93 13.43 -8.21 -3.52
N VAL A 94 14.17 -7.11 -3.59
CA VAL A 94 14.40 -6.24 -2.42
C VAL A 94 13.09 -5.60 -1.95
N HIS A 95 12.24 -5.19 -2.88
CA HIS A 95 10.93 -4.64 -2.56
C HIS A 95 9.99 -5.69 -1.98
N LEU A 96 10.04 -6.95 -2.45
CA LEU A 96 9.30 -8.08 -1.92
C LEU A 96 9.78 -8.49 -0.53
N PHE A 97 11.07 -8.44 -0.27
CA PHE A 97 11.64 -8.71 1.04
C PHE A 97 11.24 -7.64 2.05
N LEU A 98 11.35 -6.36 1.68
CA LEU A 98 10.86 -5.24 2.48
C LEU A 98 9.35 -5.30 2.67
N PHE A 99 8.58 -5.62 1.62
CA PHE A 99 7.14 -5.82 1.73
C PHE A 99 6.82 -6.93 2.71
N THR A 100 7.46 -8.10 2.62
CA THR A 100 7.18 -9.22 3.52
C THR A 100 7.49 -8.84 4.96
N LYS A 101 8.63 -8.20 5.24
CA LYS A 101 9.00 -7.70 6.58
C LYS A 101 8.02 -6.65 7.11
N VAL A 102 7.60 -5.71 6.27
CA VAL A 102 6.70 -4.62 6.65
C VAL A 102 5.26 -5.14 6.80
N PHE A 103 4.82 -6.04 5.92
CA PHE A 103 3.52 -6.70 5.96
C PHE A 103 3.41 -7.63 7.16
N GLU A 104 4.46 -8.36 7.50
CA GLU A 104 4.54 -9.17 8.71
C GLU A 104 4.48 -8.30 9.97
N LYS A 105 5.14 -7.14 9.97
CA LYS A 105 5.03 -6.16 11.06
C LYS A 105 3.67 -5.46 11.10
N MET A 106 2.97 -5.40 9.98
CA MET A 106 1.59 -4.92 9.88
C MET A 106 0.56 -6.02 10.18
N ASN A 107 0.98 -7.29 10.40
CA ASN A 107 0.05 -8.38 10.67
C ASN A 107 -0.91 -7.92 11.75
N PHE A 108 -2.18 -7.93 11.35
CA PHE A 108 -3.34 -7.56 12.10
C PHE A 108 -3.53 -8.60 13.21
N SER A 109 -2.68 -8.53 14.24
CA SER A 109 -2.89 -9.20 15.51
C SER A 109 -4.10 -8.62 16.24
#